data_AF-A0A2T1NEN8-F1
#
_entry.id   AF-A0A2T1NEN8-F1
#
_cell.length_a   1.000
_cell.length_b   1.000
_cell.length_c   1.000
_cell.angle_alpha   90.00
_cell.angle_beta   90.00
_cell.angle_gamma   90.00
#
_symmetry.space_group_name_H-M   'P 1'
#
loop_
_entity.id
_entity.type
_entity.pdbx_description
1 polymer ?
#
loop_
_entity_poly.entity_id
_entity_poly.type
_entity_poly.pdbx_seq_one_letter_code
_entity_poly.pdbx_strand_id
1 'polypeptide(L)'
;MKLSTNIDGKWINASEMRPFRDLDIITFENDKINYSVLESTENELNLKEKKVENRSENLSDLKFEFINPSRIRFYRKGKKHTVINETESKTEDKIFEHDYVKLIPTESKISESRIQLLKYNFEWNNEKGVIEFNKILDKPEILEMLKKSGYAGRKILLEKIDDTLLISTYHNNHKGLVLPIKEIDEVKAVLYGFPMEPFETIAERID
;
A
#
# COMPACT_ATOMS: atom_id res chain seq x y z
N MET A 1 0.02 -32.14 -0.07
CA MET A 1 -1.26 -31.51 -0.43
C MET A 1 -0.95 -30.45 -1.47
N LYS A 2 -1.37 -30.60 -2.73
CA LYS A 2 -1.12 -29.59 -3.77
C LYS A 2 -1.94 -28.35 -3.40
N LEU A 3 -1.27 -27.24 -3.09
CA LEU A 3 -1.84 -25.88 -3.09
C LEU A 3 -2.17 -25.49 -4.54
N SER A 4 -3.04 -26.27 -5.21
CA SER A 4 -3.52 -25.92 -6.54
C SER A 4 -4.68 -24.94 -6.37
N THR A 5 -4.56 -23.81 -7.08
CA THR A 5 -5.55 -22.76 -7.33
C THR A 5 -5.78 -21.74 -6.21
N ASN A 6 -4.92 -20.71 -6.18
CA ASN A 6 -5.30 -19.27 -6.33
C ASN A 6 -4.23 -18.30 -5.75
N ILE A 7 -2.97 -18.73 -5.57
CA ILE A 7 -1.86 -17.84 -5.16
C ILE A 7 -1.21 -17.10 -6.34
N ASP A 8 -1.52 -17.49 -7.57
CA ASP A 8 -0.95 -16.86 -8.77
C ASP A 8 -1.28 -15.36 -8.82
N GLY A 9 -0.32 -14.57 -9.32
CA GLY A 9 -0.43 -13.12 -9.41
C GLY A 9 0.50 -12.39 -8.44
N LYS A 10 0.43 -11.06 -8.46
CA LYS A 10 1.18 -10.17 -7.58
C LYS A 10 0.36 -9.83 -6.34
N TRP A 11 1.01 -9.80 -5.20
CA TRP A 11 0.36 -9.47 -3.93
C TRP A 11 1.13 -8.33 -3.27
N ILE A 12 0.42 -7.24 -2.97
CA ILE A 12 1.01 -6.03 -2.38
C ILE A 12 0.83 -6.04 -0.87
N ASN A 13 1.82 -5.55 -0.13
CA ASN A 13 1.74 -5.47 1.32
C ASN A 13 0.67 -4.47 1.78
N ALA A 14 -0.27 -4.97 2.58
CA ALA A 14 -1.38 -4.25 3.20
C ALA A 14 -1.34 -4.36 4.73
N SER A 15 -0.16 -4.59 5.31
CA SER A 15 0.04 -4.69 6.76
C SER A 15 -0.08 -3.32 7.42
N GLU A 16 -0.57 -3.30 8.67
CA GLU A 16 -0.61 -2.09 9.50
C GLU A 16 0.81 -1.52 9.74
N MET A 17 1.75 -2.40 10.11
CA MET A 17 3.16 -2.05 10.23
C MET A 17 3.89 -2.41 8.93
N ARG A 18 4.39 -1.39 8.23
CA ARG A 18 5.26 -1.56 7.06
C ARG A 18 6.69 -1.17 7.40
N PRO A 19 7.71 -1.90 6.90
CA PRO A 19 9.08 -1.42 6.96
C PRO A 19 9.17 -0.06 6.27
N PHE A 20 9.95 0.84 6.86
CA PHE A 20 9.84 2.30 6.69
C PHE A 20 10.12 2.86 5.27
N ARG A 21 10.36 2.04 4.23
CA ARG A 21 10.83 2.60 2.94
C ARG A 21 10.20 2.04 1.68
N ASP A 22 9.84 0.76 1.61
CA ASP A 22 9.47 0.19 0.33
C ASP A 22 8.15 -0.58 0.39
N LEU A 23 7.26 -0.27 -0.56
CA LEU A 23 6.06 -1.04 -0.81
C LEU A 23 6.48 -2.38 -1.42
N ASP A 24 6.47 -3.44 -0.61
CA ASP A 24 6.86 -4.76 -1.06
C ASP A 24 5.71 -5.50 -1.74
N ILE A 25 6.07 -6.19 -2.81
CA ILE A 25 5.24 -7.13 -3.53
C ILE A 25 5.83 -8.51 -3.38
N ILE A 26 4.96 -9.50 -3.26
CA ILE A 26 5.32 -10.90 -3.36
C ILE A 26 4.67 -11.57 -4.57
N THR A 27 5.39 -12.54 -5.12
CA THR A 27 4.88 -13.52 -6.08
C THR A 27 5.28 -14.92 -5.63
N PHE A 28 4.55 -15.92 -6.10
CA PHE A 28 4.78 -17.31 -5.75
C PHE A 28 5.28 -18.09 -6.97
N GLU A 29 6.39 -18.80 -6.81
CA GLU A 29 6.95 -19.64 -7.87
C GLU A 29 7.54 -20.91 -7.25
N ASN A 30 7.05 -22.10 -7.64
CA ASN A 30 7.60 -23.39 -7.22
C ASN A 30 7.82 -23.50 -5.69
N ASP A 31 6.77 -23.19 -4.90
CA ASP A 31 6.80 -23.16 -3.42
C ASP A 31 7.69 -22.07 -2.80
N LYS A 32 8.23 -21.15 -3.59
CA LYS A 32 9.01 -20.00 -3.11
C LYS A 32 8.22 -18.71 -3.17
N ILE A 33 8.45 -17.87 -2.16
CA ILE A 33 8.01 -16.47 -2.15
C ILE A 33 9.16 -15.61 -2.66
N ASN A 34 8.92 -14.95 -3.78
CA ASN A 34 9.83 -13.96 -4.36
C ASN A 34 9.41 -12.56 -3.92
N TYR A 35 10.39 -11.76 -3.49
CA TYR A 35 10.16 -10.39 -3.02
C TYR A 35 10.63 -9.37 -4.03
N SER A 36 9.82 -8.33 -4.20
CA SER A 36 10.17 -7.16 -4.99
C SER A 36 9.75 -5.89 -4.25
N VAL A 37 10.41 -4.78 -4.58
CA VAL A 37 10.03 -3.44 -4.14
C VAL A 37 9.56 -2.62 -5.34
N LEU A 38 8.69 -1.65 -5.08
CA LEU A 38 8.21 -0.72 -6.09
C LEU A 38 8.95 0.61 -6.04
N GLU A 39 9.58 0.97 -7.15
CA GLU A 39 10.26 2.24 -7.36
C GLU A 39 9.46 3.10 -8.34
N SER A 40 9.37 4.41 -8.08
CA SER A 40 8.75 5.35 -9.02
C SER A 40 9.63 5.52 -10.27
N THR A 41 8.99 5.62 -11.44
CA THR A 41 9.67 5.98 -12.69
C THR A 41 9.68 7.49 -12.91
N GLU A 42 10.39 7.97 -13.94
CA GLU A 42 10.50 9.41 -14.25
C GLU A 42 9.16 10.12 -14.47
N ASN A 43 8.11 9.40 -14.90
CA ASN A 43 6.79 9.99 -15.16
C ASN A 43 5.86 9.99 -13.93
N GLU A 44 6.34 9.55 -12.76
CA GLU A 44 5.62 9.40 -11.47
C GLU A 44 4.34 8.54 -11.49
N LEU A 45 3.77 8.24 -12.66
CA LEU A 45 2.58 7.41 -12.83
C LEU A 45 2.91 5.93 -12.79
N ASN A 46 3.97 5.49 -13.49
CA ASN A 46 4.29 4.07 -13.56
C ASN A 46 5.26 3.68 -12.45
N LEU A 47 4.97 2.57 -11.78
CA LEU A 47 5.87 1.92 -10.84
C LEU A 47 6.64 0.81 -11.53
N LYS A 48 7.93 0.75 -11.23
CA LYS A 48 8.80 -0.33 -11.68
C LYS A 48 9.06 -1.28 -10.53
N GLU A 49 8.91 -2.57 -10.84
CA GLU A 49 9.28 -3.64 -9.93
C GLU A 49 10.80 -3.86 -9.96
N LYS A 50 11.41 -3.88 -8.77
CA LYS A 50 12.80 -4.27 -8.58
C LYS A 50 12.85 -5.45 -7.63
N LYS A 51 13.35 -6.58 -8.13
CA LYS A 51 13.54 -7.78 -7.32
C LYS A 51 14.51 -7.51 -6.18
N VAL A 52 14.18 -7.99 -4.99
CA VAL A 52 15.06 -7.98 -3.83
C VAL A 52 15.95 -9.21 -3.90
N GLU A 53 17.21 -9.00 -4.26
CA GLU A 53 18.19 -10.09 -4.28
C GLU A 53 18.37 -10.69 -2.89
N ASN A 54 18.61 -12.01 -2.83
CA ASN A 54 18.86 -12.76 -1.60
C ASN A 54 17.73 -12.76 -0.57
N ARG A 55 16.50 -12.40 -0.97
CA ARG A 55 15.30 -12.54 -0.15
C ARG A 55 14.34 -13.51 -0.82
N SER A 56 14.35 -14.76 -0.36
CA SER A 56 13.38 -15.80 -0.74
C SER A 56 13.08 -16.69 0.45
N GLU A 57 11.82 -17.03 0.65
CA GLU A 57 11.35 -17.94 1.69
C GLU A 57 10.60 -19.11 1.03
N ASN A 58 10.72 -20.32 1.58
CA ASN A 58 9.83 -21.40 1.15
C ASN A 58 8.47 -21.22 1.84
N LEU A 59 7.41 -21.32 1.07
CA LEU A 59 6.05 -21.23 1.57
C LEU A 59 5.74 -22.36 2.57
N SER A 60 6.33 -23.55 2.37
CA SER A 60 6.24 -24.70 3.29
C SER A 60 6.73 -24.42 4.70
N ASP A 61 7.67 -23.48 4.85
CA ASP A 61 8.33 -23.18 6.12
C ASP A 61 7.59 -22.10 6.92
N LEU A 62 6.55 -21.49 6.32
CA LEU A 62 5.82 -20.37 6.88
C LEU A 62 4.46 -20.81 7.41
N LYS A 63 4.08 -20.20 8.54
CA LYS A 63 2.68 -20.24 9.01
C LYS A 63 1.92 -19.10 8.35
N PHE A 64 0.83 -19.43 7.66
CA PHE A 64 -0.03 -18.45 7.01
C PHE A 64 -1.49 -18.91 6.96
N GLU A 65 -2.40 -17.98 6.71
CA GLU A 65 -3.80 -18.26 6.41
C GLU A 65 -4.33 -17.32 5.32
N PHE A 66 -5.38 -17.75 4.63
CA PHE A 66 -6.18 -16.86 3.79
C PHE A 66 -7.26 -16.22 4.64
N ILE A 67 -7.19 -14.90 4.81
CA ILE A 67 -8.26 -14.12 5.45
C ILE A 67 -9.48 -14.10 4.53
N ASN A 68 -9.25 -14.01 3.22
CA ASN A 68 -10.22 -14.19 2.15
C ASN A 68 -9.48 -14.58 0.85
N PRO A 69 -10.19 -14.89 -0.26
CA PRO A 69 -9.52 -15.32 -1.51
C PRO A 69 -8.50 -14.33 -2.09
N SER A 70 -8.56 -13.06 -1.70
CA SER A 70 -7.69 -11.98 -2.17
C SER A 70 -6.77 -11.43 -1.08
N ARG A 71 -6.72 -12.04 0.13
CA ARG A 71 -5.83 -11.63 1.22
C ARG A 71 -5.21 -12.83 1.93
N ILE A 72 -3.88 -12.83 1.98
CA ILE A 72 -3.09 -13.80 2.73
C ILE A 72 -2.41 -13.10 3.91
N ARG A 73 -2.41 -13.76 5.08
CA ARG A 73 -1.73 -13.31 6.30
C ARG A 73 -0.62 -14.28 6.64
N PHE A 74 0.61 -13.77 6.75
CA PHE A 74 1.75 -14.52 7.25
C PHE A 74 2.01 -14.21 8.72
N TYR A 75 2.39 -15.23 9.49
CA TYR A 75 2.77 -15.09 10.89
C TYR A 75 4.27 -15.25 11.04
N ARG A 76 4.99 -14.14 11.23
CA ARG A 76 6.45 -14.12 11.33
C ARG A 76 6.89 -13.88 12.76
N LYS A 77 7.81 -14.70 13.24
CA LYS A 77 8.47 -14.46 14.54
C LYS A 77 9.45 -13.30 14.38
N GLY A 78 9.42 -12.36 15.32
CA GLY A 78 10.37 -11.26 15.39
C GLY A 78 10.51 -10.77 16.83
N LYS A 79 11.17 -9.64 17.00
CA LYS A 79 11.37 -8.99 18.30
C LYS A 79 10.75 -7.61 18.30
N LYS A 80 9.95 -7.31 19.33
CA LYS A 80 9.46 -5.96 19.59
C LYS A 80 10.39 -5.30 20.59
N HIS A 81 11.02 -4.20 20.16
CA HIS A 81 11.80 -3.34 21.03
C HIS A 81 10.94 -2.17 21.48
N THR A 82 10.72 -2.04 22.78
CA THR A 82 9.99 -0.92 23.39
C THR A 82 10.97 -0.12 24.23
N VAL A 83 11.19 1.14 23.86
CA VAL A 83 11.99 2.08 24.66
C VAL A 83 11.09 2.62 25.76
N ILE A 84 11.50 2.44 27.03
CA ILE A 84 10.73 2.90 28.20
C ILE A 84 11.21 4.29 28.61
N ASN A 85 12.52 4.49 28.62
CA ASN A 85 13.19 5.78 28.82
C ASN A 85 14.58 5.74 28.14
N GLU A 86 15.41 6.76 28.37
CA GLU A 86 16.73 6.89 27.73
C GLU A 86 17.69 5.72 28.01
N THR A 87 17.52 5.00 29.13
CA THR A 87 18.43 3.94 29.57
C THR A 87 17.77 2.56 29.62
N GLU A 88 16.45 2.49 29.62
CA GLU A 88 15.68 1.26 29.75
C GLU A 88 14.92 0.93 28.47
N SER A 89 15.11 -0.30 28.01
CA SER A 89 14.32 -0.87 26.92
C SER A 89 13.92 -2.30 27.24
N LYS A 90 12.76 -2.70 26.74
CA LYS A 90 12.26 -4.07 26.80
C LYS A 90 12.29 -4.67 25.42
N THR A 91 12.87 -5.86 25.30
CA THR A 91 12.80 -6.67 24.09
C THR A 91 11.98 -7.92 24.39
N GLU A 92 10.95 -8.15 23.60
CA GLU A 92 10.09 -9.33 23.73
C GLU A 92 9.90 -10.02 22.38
N ASP A 93 9.89 -11.35 22.39
CA ASP A 93 9.52 -12.12 21.22
C ASP A 93 8.06 -11.84 20.88
N LYS A 94 7.79 -11.56 19.60
CA LYS A 94 6.44 -11.25 19.11
C LYS A 94 6.21 -11.94 17.77
N ILE A 95 4.99 -12.39 17.56
CA ILE A 95 4.52 -12.80 16.23
C ILE A 95 3.94 -11.56 15.56
N PHE A 96 4.46 -11.22 14.40
CA PHE A 96 3.98 -10.15 13.54
C PHE A 96 3.08 -10.73 12.46
N GLU A 97 1.96 -10.06 12.23
CA GLU A 97 1.06 -10.34 11.13
C GLU A 97 1.48 -9.50 9.93
N HIS A 98 1.71 -10.17 8.80
CA HIS A 98 2.08 -9.53 7.55
C HIS A 98 1.03 -9.88 6.50
N ASP A 99 0.22 -8.89 6.16
CA ASP A 99 -0.89 -9.04 5.23
C ASP A 99 -0.45 -8.64 3.83
N TYR A 100 -0.81 -9.47 2.86
CA TYR A 100 -0.69 -9.17 1.45
C TYR A 100 -2.03 -9.34 0.77
N VAL A 101 -2.33 -8.42 -0.13
CA VAL A 101 -3.57 -8.37 -0.90
C VAL A 101 -3.26 -8.54 -2.38
N LYS A 102 -4.04 -9.38 -3.05
CA LYS A 102 -3.85 -9.69 -4.47
C LYS A 102 -4.14 -8.45 -5.32
N LEU A 103 -3.21 -8.09 -6.19
CA LEU A 103 -3.41 -7.05 -7.19
C LEU A 103 -4.33 -7.61 -8.29
N ILE A 104 -5.36 -6.83 -8.63
CA ILE A 104 -6.29 -7.12 -9.71
C ILE A 104 -6.32 -5.94 -10.67
N PRO A 105 -6.55 -6.15 -11.97
CA PRO A 105 -6.69 -5.06 -12.93
C PRO A 105 -7.79 -4.08 -12.48
N THR A 106 -7.53 -2.79 -12.57
CA THR A 106 -8.53 -1.77 -12.23
C THR A 106 -9.61 -1.70 -13.31
N GLU A 107 -10.86 -1.87 -12.91
CA GLU A 107 -12.00 -1.62 -13.79
C GLU A 107 -12.23 -0.11 -13.90
N SER A 108 -11.84 0.48 -15.03
CA SER A 108 -12.04 1.92 -15.29
C SER A 108 -12.88 2.17 -16.53
N LYS A 109 -13.82 3.12 -16.43
CA LYS A 109 -14.60 3.64 -17.57
C LYS A 109 -14.08 4.98 -18.08
N ILE A 110 -13.05 5.52 -17.43
CA ILE A 110 -12.47 6.83 -17.71
C ILE A 110 -10.94 6.75 -17.82
N SER A 111 -10.33 7.72 -18.52
CA SER A 111 -8.88 7.75 -18.70
C SER A 111 -8.16 8.11 -17.39
N GLU A 112 -6.90 7.69 -17.27
CA GLU A 112 -6.00 8.07 -16.17
C GLU A 112 -5.85 9.60 -16.06
N SER A 113 -5.85 10.31 -17.20
CA SER A 113 -5.87 11.77 -17.23
C SER A 113 -7.16 12.36 -16.67
N ARG A 114 -8.30 11.71 -16.91
CA ARG A 114 -9.59 12.14 -16.37
C ARG A 114 -9.68 11.89 -14.87
N ILE A 115 -9.22 10.73 -14.39
CA ILE A 115 -9.16 10.40 -12.97
C ILE A 115 -8.41 11.47 -12.18
N GLN A 116 -7.26 11.92 -12.69
CA GLN A 116 -6.43 12.92 -12.02
C GLN A 116 -7.08 14.31 -11.90
N LEU A 117 -8.17 14.58 -12.64
CA LEU A 117 -8.94 15.82 -12.53
C LEU A 117 -10.12 15.72 -11.56
N LEU A 118 -10.44 14.51 -11.09
CA LEU A 118 -11.55 14.25 -10.19
C LEU A 118 -11.12 14.31 -8.73
N LYS A 119 -12.09 14.54 -7.85
CA LYS A 119 -11.93 14.50 -6.40
C LYS A 119 -12.91 13.50 -5.81
N TYR A 120 -12.48 12.81 -4.77
CA TYR A 120 -13.32 11.85 -4.08
C TYR A 120 -13.23 12.05 -2.58
N ASN A 121 -14.37 12.05 -1.89
CA ASN A 121 -14.43 11.90 -0.44
C ASN A 121 -14.43 10.41 -0.11
N PHE A 122 -13.63 10.00 0.87
CA PHE A 122 -13.72 8.65 1.41
C PHE A 122 -13.86 8.69 2.93
N GLU A 123 -14.51 7.66 3.45
CA GLU A 123 -14.60 7.38 4.87
C GLU A 123 -14.17 5.94 5.12
N TRP A 124 -13.23 5.74 6.05
CA TRP A 124 -12.77 4.41 6.45
C TRP A 124 -12.42 4.42 7.93
N ASN A 125 -13.02 3.53 8.74
CA ASN A 125 -12.83 3.49 10.19
C ASN A 125 -12.99 4.85 10.89
N ASN A 126 -14.02 5.61 10.50
CA ASN A 126 -14.30 6.98 10.94
C ASN A 126 -13.25 8.04 10.55
N GLU A 127 -12.18 7.65 9.84
CA GLU A 127 -11.26 8.58 9.21
C GLU A 127 -11.86 9.07 7.90
N LYS A 128 -11.89 10.40 7.73
CA LYS A 128 -12.41 11.06 6.54
C LYS A 128 -11.27 11.76 5.80
N GLY A 129 -11.30 11.68 4.47
CA GLY A 129 -10.30 12.35 3.65
C GLY A 129 -10.83 12.68 2.26
N VAL A 130 -10.15 13.64 1.64
CA VAL A 130 -10.34 13.99 0.22
C VAL A 130 -9.15 13.44 -0.56
N ILE A 131 -9.44 12.69 -1.61
CA ILE A 131 -8.49 12.30 -2.64
C ILE A 131 -8.50 13.38 -3.71
N GLU A 132 -7.41 14.14 -3.80
CA GLU A 132 -7.16 15.11 -4.86
C GLU A 132 -5.73 14.84 -5.39
N PHE A 133 -5.63 14.44 -6.65
CA PHE A 133 -4.36 13.99 -7.24
C PHE A 133 -3.47 15.17 -7.63
N ASN A 134 -2.15 14.97 -7.58
CA ASN A 134 -1.11 15.90 -8.04
C ASN A 134 -1.16 17.31 -7.43
N LYS A 135 -1.71 17.41 -6.22
CA LYS A 135 -1.80 18.67 -5.49
C LYS A 135 -1.15 18.53 -4.12
N ILE A 136 -0.54 19.63 -3.70
CA ILE A 136 -0.07 19.78 -2.32
C ILE A 136 -1.29 20.03 -1.43
N LEU A 137 -1.50 19.16 -0.45
CA LEU A 137 -2.66 19.16 0.44
C LEU A 137 -2.49 20.07 1.66
N ASP A 138 -1.28 20.55 1.90
CA ASP A 138 -0.97 21.46 3.01
C ASP A 138 -1.29 22.91 2.67
N LYS A 139 -1.71 23.66 3.70
CA LYS A 139 -1.95 25.09 3.57
C LYS A 139 -0.64 25.85 3.29
N PRO A 140 -0.68 26.99 2.58
CA PRO A 140 0.51 27.77 2.26
C PRO A 140 1.41 28.08 3.48
N GLU A 141 0.81 28.40 4.63
CA GLU A 141 1.54 28.76 5.84
C GLU A 141 2.32 27.55 6.41
N ILE A 142 1.73 26.35 6.32
CA ILE A 142 2.39 25.10 6.72
C ILE A 142 3.54 24.80 5.75
N LEU A 143 3.33 25.01 4.44
CA LEU A 143 4.34 24.77 3.43
C LEU A 143 5.55 25.68 3.57
N GLU A 144 5.36 26.95 3.91
CA GLU A 144 6.47 27.87 4.19
C GLU A 144 7.34 27.38 5.34
N MET A 145 6.71 26.87 6.40
CA MET A 145 7.42 26.28 7.54
C MET A 145 8.16 25.00 7.13
N LEU A 146 7.51 24.09 6.40
CA LEU A 146 8.09 22.82 5.95
C LEU A 146 9.27 23.02 4.99
N LYS A 147 9.18 23.99 4.08
CA LYS A 147 10.26 24.32 3.14
C LYS A 147 11.54 24.74 3.84
N LYS A 148 11.46 25.44 4.98
CA LYS A 148 12.64 25.80 5.80
C LYS A 148 13.38 24.57 6.34
N SER A 149 12.69 23.43 6.45
CA SER A 149 13.23 22.14 6.90
C SER A 149 13.46 21.16 5.75
N GLY A 150 13.37 21.59 4.48
CA GLY A 150 13.58 20.74 3.30
C GLY A 150 12.44 19.76 3.01
N TYR A 151 11.26 19.98 3.59
CA TYR A 151 10.11 19.09 3.46
C TYR A 151 9.15 19.54 2.34
N ALA A 152 8.65 18.57 1.57
CA ALA A 152 7.76 18.82 0.43
C ALA A 152 6.26 18.91 0.78
N GLY A 153 5.88 18.56 2.02
CA GLY A 153 4.48 18.46 2.43
C GLY A 153 3.80 17.18 1.98
N ARG A 154 2.47 17.21 1.99
CA ARG A 154 1.58 16.09 1.67
C ARG A 154 1.07 16.17 0.25
N LYS A 155 1.15 15.07 -0.49
CA LYS A 155 0.52 14.91 -1.81
C LYS A 155 -0.10 13.53 -1.96
N ILE A 156 -1.06 13.40 -2.86
CA ILE A 156 -1.60 12.11 -3.30
C ILE A 156 -1.27 11.97 -4.78
N LEU A 157 -0.70 10.83 -5.16
CA LEU A 157 -0.41 10.49 -6.55
C LEU A 157 -1.30 9.34 -7.01
N LEU A 158 -1.70 9.41 -8.29
CA LEU A 158 -2.20 8.25 -9.01
C LEU A 158 -0.97 7.51 -9.53
N GLU A 159 -0.77 6.28 -9.07
CA GLU A 159 0.30 5.41 -9.54
C GLU A 159 -0.28 4.17 -10.21
N LYS A 160 0.54 3.42 -10.95
CA LYS A 160 0.13 2.24 -11.70
C LYS A 160 1.20 1.17 -11.63
N ILE A 161 0.78 -0.07 -11.40
CA ILE A 161 1.59 -1.26 -11.61
C ILE A 161 0.82 -2.25 -12.48
N ASP A 162 1.44 -2.69 -13.56
CA ASP A 162 0.79 -3.50 -14.60
C ASP A 162 -0.55 -2.86 -15.00
N ASP A 163 -1.69 -3.52 -14.76
CA ASP A 163 -3.03 -3.03 -15.05
C ASP A 163 -3.79 -2.52 -13.81
N THR A 164 -3.11 -2.39 -12.66
CA THR A 164 -3.70 -1.91 -11.39
C THR A 164 -3.30 -0.47 -11.10
N LEU A 165 -4.28 0.40 -10.98
CA LEU A 165 -4.13 1.76 -10.46
C LEU A 165 -4.08 1.76 -8.93
N LEU A 166 -3.28 2.67 -8.37
CA LEU A 166 -3.02 2.82 -6.95
C LEU A 166 -3.22 4.28 -6.55
N ILE A 167 -3.78 4.50 -5.36
CA ILE A 167 -3.73 5.77 -4.65
C ILE A 167 -2.56 5.70 -3.67
N SER A 168 -1.56 6.55 -3.88
CA SER A 168 -0.38 6.62 -3.02
C SER A 168 -0.31 7.96 -2.31
N THR A 169 -0.39 7.94 -0.98
CA THR A 169 -0.13 9.14 -0.18
C THR A 169 1.36 9.35 -0.01
N TYR A 170 1.78 10.60 0.04
CA TYR A 170 3.17 10.99 0.30
C TYR A 170 3.20 12.03 1.41
N HIS A 171 4.14 11.85 2.33
CA HIS A 171 4.43 12.80 3.40
C HIS A 171 5.92 13.14 3.33
N ASN A 172 6.26 14.38 2.97
CA ASN A 172 7.64 14.85 2.91
C ASN A 172 8.53 13.94 2.04
N ASN A 173 8.06 13.61 0.83
CA ASN A 173 8.70 12.69 -0.12
C ASN A 173 8.79 11.21 0.32
N HIS A 174 8.16 10.84 1.44
CA HIS A 174 8.07 9.45 1.87
C HIS A 174 6.68 8.89 1.54
N LYS A 175 6.65 7.72 0.89
CA LYS A 175 5.41 7.03 0.55
C LYS A 175 4.72 6.55 1.82
N GLY A 176 3.46 6.94 1.99
CA GLY A 176 2.58 6.59 3.09
C GLY A 176 1.66 5.45 2.71
N LEU A 177 0.36 5.62 2.95
CA LEU A 177 -0.67 4.65 2.60
C LEU A 177 -0.73 4.45 1.08
N VAL A 178 -0.85 3.19 0.66
CA VAL A 178 -1.00 2.83 -0.74
C VAL A 178 -2.19 1.90 -0.87
N LEU A 179 -3.20 2.32 -1.63
CA LEU A 179 -4.45 1.59 -1.80
C LEU A 179 -4.66 1.29 -3.28
N PRO A 180 -4.68 0.01 -3.66
CA PRO A 180 -5.19 -0.39 -4.96
C PRO A 180 -6.62 0.06 -5.22
N ILE A 181 -6.90 0.38 -6.48
CA ILE A 181 -8.22 0.77 -6.99
C ILE A 181 -8.82 -0.43 -7.71
N LYS A 182 -9.96 -0.90 -7.23
CA LYS A 182 -10.71 -2.02 -7.84
C LYS A 182 -11.55 -1.54 -9.01
N GLU A 183 -12.30 -0.47 -8.80
CA GLU A 183 -13.20 0.15 -9.80
C GLU A 183 -13.09 1.67 -9.68
N ILE A 184 -13.13 2.41 -10.79
CA ILE A 184 -13.19 3.87 -10.78
C ILE A 184 -13.95 4.45 -11.98
N ASP A 185 -14.81 5.42 -11.72
CA ASP A 185 -15.57 6.15 -12.73
C ASP A 185 -15.83 7.61 -12.32
N GLU A 186 -16.71 8.27 -13.08
CA GLU A 186 -17.15 9.65 -12.86
C GLU A 186 -18.00 9.85 -11.59
N VAL A 187 -18.30 8.81 -10.81
CA VAL A 187 -19.18 8.88 -9.64
C VAL A 187 -18.49 8.36 -8.39
N LYS A 188 -17.67 7.32 -8.50
CA LYS A 188 -17.04 6.66 -7.35
C LYS A 188 -15.68 6.06 -7.68
N ALA A 189 -14.93 5.74 -6.63
CA ALA A 189 -13.79 4.84 -6.66
C ALA A 189 -13.95 3.78 -5.57
N VAL A 190 -13.74 2.51 -5.90
CA VAL A 190 -13.73 1.41 -4.95
C VAL A 190 -12.27 1.10 -4.60
N LEU A 191 -11.89 1.34 -3.35
CA LEU A 191 -10.52 1.21 -2.87
C LEU A 191 -10.41 -0.01 -1.98
N TYR A 192 -9.34 -0.78 -2.12
CA TYR A 192 -9.12 -1.98 -1.32
C TYR A 192 -7.68 -2.04 -0.78
N GLY A 193 -7.42 -2.99 0.12
CA GLY A 193 -6.09 -3.17 0.71
C GLY A 193 -5.83 -2.38 1.98
N PHE A 194 -6.88 -1.95 2.67
CA PHE A 194 -6.75 -1.35 4.01
C PHE A 194 -6.17 -2.36 5.03
N PRO A 195 -5.43 -1.93 6.06
CA PRO A 195 -4.78 -2.85 6.98
C PRO A 195 -5.74 -3.56 7.94
N MET A 196 -6.94 -3.02 8.13
CA MET A 196 -7.97 -3.55 9.01
C MET A 196 -9.32 -3.59 8.30
N GLU A 197 -10.27 -4.31 8.89
CA GLU A 197 -11.65 -4.27 8.42
C GLU A 197 -12.26 -2.87 8.61
N PRO A 198 -13.12 -2.41 7.69
CA PRO A 198 -13.43 -3.05 6.41
C PRO A 198 -12.25 -2.97 5.43
N PHE A 199 -11.89 -4.07 4.76
CA PHE A 199 -10.71 -4.10 3.87
C PHE A 199 -10.89 -3.36 2.54
N GLU A 200 -12.10 -2.86 2.28
CA GLU A 200 -12.54 -2.14 1.09
C GLU A 200 -13.40 -0.95 1.53
N THR A 201 -13.33 0.17 0.81
CA THR A 201 -14.24 1.31 0.97
C THR A 201 -14.62 1.91 -0.37
N ILE A 202 -15.71 2.67 -0.38
CA ILE A 202 -16.17 3.44 -1.53
C ILE A 202 -15.84 4.91 -1.26
N ALA A 203 -15.10 5.51 -2.17
CA ALA A 203 -14.89 6.95 -2.23
C ALA A 203 -15.88 7.56 -3.24
N GLU A 204 -16.67 8.54 -2.80
CA GLU A 204 -17.69 9.19 -3.61
C GLU A 204 -17.14 10.46 -4.23
N ARG A 205 -17.48 10.72 -5.49
CA ARG A 205 -17.05 11.94 -6.17
C ARG A 205 -17.59 13.18 -5.47
N ILE A 206 -16.75 14.20 -5.41
CA ILE A 206 -17.13 15.56 -5.01
C ILE A 206 -16.75 16.57 -6.10
N ASP A 207 -17.43 17.71 -6.11
CA ASP A 207 -17.18 18.82 -7.04
C ASP A 207 -16.03 19.73 -6.58
#